data_AF-A0A9Q3KSA0-F1
#
_entry.id   AF-A0A9Q3KSA0-F1
#
_cell.length_a   1.000
_cell.length_b   1.000
_cell.length_c   1.000
_cell.angle_alpha   90.00
_cell.angle_beta   90.00
_cell.angle_gamma   90.00
#
_symmetry.space_group_name_H-M   'P 1'
#
loop_
_entity.id
_entity.type
_entity.pdbx_description
1 polymer ?
#
loop_
_entity_poly.entity_id
_entity_poly.type
_entity_poly.pdbx_seq_one_letter_code
_entity_poly.pdbx_strand_id
1 'polypeptide(L)'
;MDVIRKIGHIEIVEITTPVLITCHDGKSRLCGDFRALNNYTKADGYPIPRIPHALDKLAKAKYITKMDCMKGFHQNRVKPNSMKLIRIICHMGIYEYTRMPFGIKNATAHFQKMMDTIFQQQILEVWMVVYIYDIIIYSETWGDHVQYIDRLLSK
;
A
#
# COMPACT_ATOMS: atom_id res chain seq x y z
N MET A 1 -13.31 -1.91 10.67
CA MET A 1 -12.35 -0.97 10.04
C MET A 1 -13.12 -0.10 9.08
N ASP A 2 -13.27 1.19 9.40
CA ASP A 2 -13.96 2.16 8.55
C ASP A 2 -13.05 2.52 7.38
N VAL A 3 -13.11 1.73 6.30
CA VAL A 3 -12.39 1.98 5.04
C VAL A 3 -13.17 2.91 4.12
N ILE A 4 -14.50 2.82 4.19
CA ILE A 4 -15.44 3.65 3.44
C ILE A 4 -16.50 4.23 4.39
N ARG A 5 -16.94 5.45 4.11
CA ARG A 5 -18.01 6.16 4.80
C ARG A 5 -19.14 6.46 3.81
N LYS A 6 -20.39 6.25 4.20
CA LYS A 6 -21.54 6.69 3.38
C LYS A 6 -21.68 8.21 3.48
N ILE A 7 -21.87 8.87 2.34
CA ILE A 7 -22.10 10.31 2.28
C ILE A 7 -23.52 10.62 2.78
N GLY A 8 -23.64 11.64 3.64
CA GLY A 8 -24.92 12.11 4.16
C GLY A 8 -25.76 12.84 3.09
N HIS A 9 -27.08 12.87 3.29
CA HIS A 9 -28.04 13.41 2.32
C HIS A 9 -27.87 14.92 2.01
N ILE A 10 -27.24 15.67 2.91
CA ILE A 10 -27.08 17.14 2.82
C ILE A 10 -25.66 17.49 2.33
N GLU A 11 -24.75 16.51 2.25
CA GLU A 11 -23.39 16.74 1.83
C GLU A 11 -23.32 16.96 0.31
N ILE A 12 -22.68 18.05 -0.11
CA ILE A 12 -22.49 18.38 -1.52
C ILE A 12 -21.49 17.39 -2.15
N VAL A 13 -21.88 16.83 -3.29
CA VAL A 13 -21.05 15.91 -4.06
C VAL A 13 -20.75 16.51 -5.44
N GLU A 14 -19.50 16.92 -5.62
CA GLU A 14 -19.02 17.52 -6.88
C GLU A 14 -18.53 16.44 -7.87
N ILE A 15 -17.87 15.40 -7.35
CA ILE A 15 -17.20 14.38 -8.16
C ILE A 15 -17.47 13.00 -7.55
N THR A 16 -17.73 12.02 -8.41
CA THR A 16 -17.82 10.61 -8.05
C THR A 16 -17.15 9.74 -9.10
N THR A 17 -16.67 8.58 -8.68
CA THR A 17 -16.07 7.55 -9.52
C THR A 17 -16.98 6.31 -9.55
N PRO A 18 -17.30 5.72 -10.71
CA PRO A 18 -18.08 4.49 -10.73
C PRO A 18 -17.29 3.35 -10.07
N VAL A 19 -18.02 2.42 -9.46
CA VAL A 19 -17.43 1.24 -8.85
C VAL A 19 -17.52 0.03 -9.76
N LEU A 20 -16.46 -0.76 -9.79
CA LEU A 20 -16.39 -2.05 -10.46
C LEU A 20 -16.25 -3.15 -9.41
N ILE A 21 -16.95 -4.26 -9.61
CA ILE A 21 -16.74 -5.48 -8.83
C ILE A 21 -15.83 -6.36 -9.65
N THR A 22 -14.64 -6.63 -9.12
CA THR A 22 -13.67 -7.55 -9.72
C THR A 22 -13.67 -8.84 -8.92
N CYS A 23 -13.58 -9.98 -9.59
CA CYS A 23 -13.50 -11.29 -8.94
C CYS A 23 -12.12 -11.88 -9.17
N HIS A 24 -11.46 -12.30 -8.10
CA HIS A 24 -10.16 -12.97 -8.16
C HIS A 24 -10.08 -14.03 -7.06
N ASP A 25 -9.66 -15.23 -7.40
CA ASP A 25 -9.60 -16.40 -6.50
C ASP A 25 -10.90 -16.64 -5.72
N GLY A 26 -12.05 -16.53 -6.40
CA GLY A 26 -13.37 -16.71 -5.78
C GLY A 26 -13.79 -15.59 -4.82
N LYS A 27 -13.00 -14.52 -4.67
CA LYS A 27 -13.31 -13.36 -3.83
C LYS A 27 -13.67 -12.15 -4.68
N SER A 28 -14.83 -11.57 -4.42
CA SER A 28 -15.22 -10.28 -4.99
C SER A 28 -14.52 -9.13 -4.28
N ARG A 29 -14.00 -8.18 -5.05
CA ARG A 29 -13.31 -6.98 -4.58
C ARG A 29 -13.97 -5.76 -5.19
N LEU A 30 -14.27 -4.80 -4.33
CA LEU A 30 -14.79 -3.51 -4.71
C LEU A 30 -13.63 -2.62 -5.15
N CYS A 31 -13.66 -2.15 -6.41
CA CYS A 31 -12.62 -1.33 -7.01
C CYS A 31 -13.22 -0.07 -7.62
N GLY A 32 -12.79 1.11 -7.16
CA GLY A 32 -13.14 2.36 -7.83
C GLY A 32 -12.40 2.50 -9.16
N ASP A 33 -13.10 2.93 -10.21
CA ASP A 33 -12.48 3.23 -11.50
C ASP A 33 -11.78 4.59 -11.52
N PHE A 34 -10.64 4.69 -10.83
CA PHE A 34 -9.91 5.94 -10.67
C PHE A 34 -9.12 6.39 -11.92
N ARG A 35 -9.37 5.84 -13.11
CA ARG A 35 -8.63 6.21 -14.34
C ARG A 35 -8.72 7.70 -14.64
N ALA A 36 -9.91 8.29 -14.56
CA ALA A 36 -10.11 9.72 -14.75
C ALA A 36 -9.35 10.55 -13.70
N LEU A 37 -9.52 10.23 -12.41
CA LEU A 37 -8.79 10.89 -11.32
C LEU A 37 -7.27 10.80 -11.53
N ASN A 38 -6.77 9.64 -11.94
CA ASN A 38 -5.37 9.40 -12.16
C ASN A 38 -4.82 10.31 -13.26
N ASN A 39 -5.55 10.55 -14.34
CA ASN A 39 -5.10 11.46 -15.41
C ASN A 39 -4.84 12.89 -14.92
N TYR A 40 -5.65 13.38 -13.98
CA TYR A 40 -5.49 14.72 -13.40
C TYR A 40 -4.55 14.76 -12.17
N THR A 41 -4.13 13.60 -11.67
CA THR A 41 -3.24 13.50 -10.52
C THR A 41 -1.78 13.59 -10.96
N LYS A 42 -1.04 14.55 -10.41
CA LYS A 42 0.42 14.65 -10.57
C LYS A 42 1.08 13.37 -10.05
N ALA A 43 1.88 12.72 -10.90
CA ALA A 43 2.57 11.50 -10.54
C ALA A 43 3.61 11.76 -9.43
N ASP A 44 3.63 10.90 -8.43
CA ASP A 44 4.69 10.86 -7.43
C ASP A 44 5.83 9.97 -7.95
N GLY A 45 6.97 10.60 -8.24
CA GLY A 45 8.17 9.94 -8.78
C GLY A 45 9.06 9.31 -7.71
N TYR A 46 8.53 9.00 -6.52
CA TYR A 46 9.30 8.35 -5.46
C TYR A 46 9.99 7.07 -5.97
N PRO A 47 11.30 6.90 -5.75
CA PRO A 47 12.05 5.78 -6.31
C PRO A 47 11.61 4.47 -5.65
N ILE A 48 11.03 3.57 -6.43
CA ILE A 48 10.77 2.19 -5.99
C ILE A 48 12.03 1.37 -6.27
N PRO A 49 12.49 0.53 -5.33
CA PRO A 49 13.66 -0.32 -5.55
C PRO A 49 13.54 -1.15 -6.83
N ARG A 50 14.60 -1.16 -7.63
CA ARG A 50 14.65 -2.00 -8.84
C ARG A 50 14.79 -3.46 -8.43
N ILE A 51 13.94 -4.32 -9.01
CA ILE A 51 13.90 -5.76 -8.71
C ILE A 51 15.28 -6.42 -8.84
N PRO A 52 16.07 -6.21 -9.91
CA PRO A 52 17.40 -6.83 -10.02
C PRO A 52 18.33 -6.48 -8.85
N HIS A 53 18.36 -5.21 -8.45
CA HIS A 53 19.21 -4.78 -7.33
C HIS A 53 18.74 -5.35 -5.98
N ALA A 54 17.43 -5.53 -5.80
CA ALA A 54 16.90 -6.25 -4.63
C ALA A 54 17.31 -7.72 -4.66
N LEU A 55 17.28 -8.38 -5.82
CA LEU A 55 17.67 -9.77 -6.00
C LEU A 55 19.18 -9.99 -5.78
N ASP A 56 20.03 -9.05 -6.23
CA ASP A 56 21.48 -9.13 -6.02
C ASP A 56 21.84 -9.17 -4.54
N LYS A 57 21.11 -8.43 -3.70
CA LYS A 57 21.26 -8.47 -2.23
C LYS A 57 20.84 -9.81 -1.64
N LEU A 58 19.80 -10.44 -2.21
CA LEU A 58 19.28 -11.72 -1.78
C LEU A 58 20.12 -12.91 -2.27
N ALA A 59 20.92 -12.74 -3.33
CA ALA A 59 21.67 -13.83 -3.97
C ALA A 59 22.66 -14.53 -3.03
N LYS A 60 23.16 -13.83 -2.00
CA LYS A 60 24.08 -14.40 -0.99
C LYS A 60 23.36 -14.97 0.22
N ALA A 61 22.05 -14.73 0.36
CA ALA A 61 21.30 -15.14 1.53
C ALA A 61 21.09 -16.65 1.56
N LYS A 62 21.30 -17.26 2.73
CA LYS A 62 20.92 -18.66 2.99
C LYS A 62 19.54 -18.77 3.60
N TYR A 63 19.09 -17.71 4.27
CA TYR A 63 17.77 -17.64 4.90
C TYR A 63 17.06 -16.39 4.41
N ILE A 64 15.80 -16.55 4.00
CA ILE A 64 14.96 -15.47 3.51
C ILE A 64 13.58 -15.61 4.17
N THR A 65 13.08 -14.52 4.71
CA THR A 65 11.70 -14.43 5.20
C THR A 65 11.01 -13.27 4.52
N LYS A 66 9.86 -13.56 3.93
CA LYS A 66 8.96 -12.57 3.34
C LYS A 66 7.78 -12.36 4.27
N MET A 67 7.52 -11.11 4.63
CA MET A 67 6.35 -10.67 5.38
C MET A 67 5.51 -9.74 4.52
N ASP A 68 4.19 -9.94 4.51
CA ASP A 68 3.23 -9.09 3.80
C ASP A 68 2.46 -8.21 4.79
N CYS A 69 2.37 -6.92 4.51
CA CYS A 69 1.51 -6.02 5.26
C CYS A 69 0.04 -6.29 4.93
N MET A 70 -0.66 -7.02 5.81
CA MET A 70 -2.07 -7.39 5.62
C MET A 70 -2.93 -6.17 5.25
N LYS A 71 -3.52 -6.17 4.05
CA LYS A 71 -4.34 -5.06 3.53
C LYS A 71 -3.62 -3.71 3.55
N GLY A 72 -2.32 -3.69 3.23
CA GLY A 72 -1.41 -2.54 3.37
C GLY A 72 -2.03 -1.18 3.03
N PHE A 73 -2.56 -0.99 1.81
CA PHE A 73 -3.14 0.31 1.44
C PHE A 73 -4.31 0.75 2.34
N HIS A 74 -5.19 -0.17 2.74
CA HIS A 74 -6.33 0.16 3.62
C HIS A 74 -5.91 0.51 5.06
N GLN A 75 -4.63 0.36 5.42
CA GLN A 75 -4.10 0.87 6.69
C GLN A 75 -3.84 2.38 6.64
N ASN A 76 -3.58 2.95 5.46
CA ASN A 76 -3.21 4.36 5.32
C ASN A 76 -4.42 5.29 5.33
N ARG A 77 -4.46 6.26 6.26
CA ARG A 77 -5.51 7.30 6.27
C ARG A 77 -5.33 8.25 5.11
N VAL A 78 -6.45 8.55 4.44
CA VAL A 78 -6.49 9.60 3.44
C VAL A 78 -6.68 10.93 4.15
N LYS A 79 -6.01 11.99 3.68
CA LYS A 79 -6.23 13.34 4.21
C LYS A 79 -7.68 13.77 3.95
N PRO A 80 -8.37 14.44 4.90
CA PRO A 80 -9.77 14.84 4.74
C PRO A 80 -10.06 15.56 3.41
N ASN A 81 -9.19 16.49 3.01
CA ASN A 81 -9.33 17.25 1.77
C ASN A 81 -9.24 16.40 0.48
N SER A 82 -8.63 15.22 0.56
CA SER A 82 -8.47 14.29 -0.56
C SER A 82 -9.58 13.23 -0.60
N MET A 83 -10.33 13.01 0.49
CA MET A 83 -11.41 12.01 0.55
C MET A 83 -12.48 12.27 -0.51
N LYS A 84 -12.81 13.54 -0.76
CA LYS A 84 -13.78 13.95 -1.78
C LYS A 84 -13.40 13.55 -3.22
N LEU A 85 -12.10 13.41 -3.50
CA LEU A 85 -11.59 13.05 -4.82
C LEU A 85 -11.69 11.54 -5.09
N ILE A 86 -11.79 10.75 -4.03
CA ILE A 86 -11.88 9.29 -4.08
C ILE A 86 -13.27 8.80 -3.69
N ARG A 87 -14.30 9.60 -3.97
CA ARG A 87 -15.70 9.20 -3.81
C ARG A 87 -16.09 8.19 -4.86
N ILE A 88 -16.84 7.18 -4.46
CA ILE A 88 -17.41 6.16 -5.33
C ILE A 88 -18.94 6.22 -5.34
N ILE A 89 -19.53 5.87 -6.47
CA ILE A 89 -20.98 5.76 -6.63
C ILE A 89 -21.36 4.33 -7.03
N CYS A 90 -22.40 3.81 -6.38
CA CYS A 90 -23.00 2.53 -6.72
C CYS A 90 -24.53 2.60 -6.52
N HIS A 91 -25.23 1.50 -6.82
CA HIS A 91 -26.70 1.41 -6.67
C HIS A 91 -27.20 1.64 -5.23
N MET A 92 -26.33 1.52 -4.21
CA MET A 92 -26.67 1.77 -2.79
C MET A 92 -26.43 3.22 -2.35
N GLY A 93 -25.88 4.06 -3.24
CA GLY A 93 -25.58 5.47 -3.00
C GLY A 93 -24.10 5.82 -3.16
N ILE A 94 -23.72 6.95 -2.55
CA ILE A 94 -22.39 7.53 -2.66
C ILE A 94 -21.60 7.27 -1.38
N TYR A 95 -20.35 6.85 -1.53
CA TYR A 95 -19.43 6.56 -0.45
C TYR A 95 -18.11 7.26 -0.70
N GLU A 96 -17.36 7.57 0.37
CA GLU A 96 -15.99 8.05 0.27
C GLU A 96 -15.03 7.12 1.00
N TYR A 97 -13.84 6.96 0.44
CA TYR A 97 -12.76 6.24 1.08
C TYR A 97 -12.11 7.12 2.17
N THR A 98 -12.07 6.61 3.39
CA THR A 98 -11.33 7.21 4.52
C THR A 98 -9.91 6.65 4.62
N ARG A 99 -9.67 5.50 3.96
CA ARG A 99 -8.38 4.82 3.83
C ARG A 99 -8.02 4.66 2.37
N MET A 100 -6.72 4.54 2.07
CA MET A 100 -6.23 4.57 0.70
C MET A 100 -6.80 3.41 -0.15
N PRO A 101 -7.59 3.69 -1.19
CA PRO A 101 -8.14 2.63 -2.04
C PRO A 101 -7.10 2.08 -3.00
N PHE A 102 -7.37 0.88 -3.52
CA PHE A 102 -6.66 0.35 -4.68
C PHE A 102 -6.97 1.18 -5.93
N GLY A 103 -6.01 1.23 -6.86
CA GLY A 103 -6.21 1.81 -8.20
C GLY A 103 -5.89 3.30 -8.32
N ILE A 104 -5.56 4.01 -7.24
CA ILE A 104 -5.09 5.41 -7.34
C ILE A 104 -3.61 5.46 -7.71
N LYS A 105 -3.23 6.43 -8.55
CA LYS A 105 -1.91 6.54 -9.19
C LYS A 105 -0.73 6.49 -8.21
N ASN A 106 -0.84 7.21 -7.10
CA ASN A 106 0.29 7.42 -6.18
C ASN A 106 0.26 6.48 -4.96
N ALA A 107 -0.61 5.47 -4.92
CA ALA A 107 -0.73 4.59 -3.75
C ALA A 107 0.58 3.83 -3.44
N THR A 108 1.19 3.24 -4.45
CA THR A 108 2.44 2.46 -4.30
C THR A 108 3.61 3.33 -3.90
N ALA A 109 3.80 4.48 -4.56
CA ALA A 109 4.86 5.44 -4.25
C ALA A 109 4.74 5.96 -2.81
N HIS A 110 3.52 6.31 -2.37
CA HIS A 110 3.28 6.75 -1.01
C HIS A 110 3.56 5.64 0.01
N PHE A 111 3.12 4.41 -0.28
CA PHE A 111 3.35 3.28 0.61
C PHE A 111 4.85 2.94 0.71
N GLN A 112 5.57 2.92 -0.41
CA GLN A 112 7.02 2.71 -0.41
C GLN A 112 7.71 3.79 0.44
N LYS A 113 7.40 5.08 0.21
CA LYS A 113 7.99 6.18 0.98
C LYS A 113 7.75 6.04 2.48
N MET A 114 6.54 5.64 2.87
CA MET A 114 6.20 5.39 4.26
C MET A 114 7.04 4.26 4.85
N MET A 115 7.11 3.12 4.16
CA MET A 115 7.85 1.96 4.63
C MET A 115 9.36 2.23 4.70
N ASP A 116 9.93 2.90 3.70
CA ASP A 116 11.34 3.32 3.72
C ASP A 116 11.64 4.26 4.88
N THR A 117 10.68 5.09 5.29
CA THR A 117 10.82 5.94 6.48
C THR A 117 10.79 5.12 7.78
N ILE A 118 9.86 4.18 7.90
CA ILE A 118 9.69 3.33 9.11
C ILE A 118 10.89 2.39 9.31
N PHE A 119 11.43 1.89 8.21
CA PHE A 119 12.44 0.84 8.16
C PHE A 119 13.82 1.32 7.69
N GLN A 120 14.03 2.63 7.69
CA GLN A 120 15.25 3.26 7.20
C GLN A 120 16.51 2.61 7.78
N GLN A 121 16.53 2.38 9.10
CA GLN A 121 17.68 1.80 9.79
C GLN A 121 17.97 0.37 9.31
N GLN A 122 16.95 -0.49 9.24
CA GLN A 122 17.10 -1.89 8.83
C GLN A 122 17.56 -2.02 7.37
N ILE A 123 17.09 -1.12 6.51
CA ILE A 123 17.51 -1.04 5.10
C ILE A 123 18.98 -0.61 5.00
N LEU A 124 19.41 0.36 5.82
CA LEU A 124 20.81 0.82 5.88
C LEU A 124 21.76 -0.24 6.45
N GLU A 125 21.28 -1.08 7.37
CA GLU A 125 22.02 -2.22 7.93
C GLU A 125 22.13 -3.41 6.95
N VAL A 126 21.51 -3.33 5.76
CA VAL A 126 21.68 -4.27 4.63
C VAL A 126 21.28 -5.72 4.96
N TRP A 127 20.30 -5.92 5.83
CA TRP A 127 19.66 -7.23 6.07
C TRP A 127 18.17 -7.25 5.73
N MET A 128 17.63 -6.13 5.24
CA MET A 128 16.23 -6.00 4.87
C MET A 128 16.04 -5.22 3.57
N VAL A 129 15.11 -5.69 2.74
CA VAL A 129 14.58 -4.97 1.58
C VAL A 129 13.08 -4.76 1.78
N VAL A 130 12.61 -3.55 1.52
CA VAL A 130 11.20 -3.23 1.44
C VAL A 130 10.83 -3.04 -0.02
N TYR A 131 9.78 -3.72 -0.48
CA TYR A 131 9.23 -3.57 -1.82
C TYR A 131 7.71 -3.41 -1.76
N ILE A 132 7.25 -2.16 -1.85
CA ILE A 132 5.85 -1.76 -1.66
C ILE A 132 5.31 -2.33 -0.34
N TYR A 133 4.48 -3.37 -0.37
CA TYR A 133 3.86 -4.01 0.79
C TYR A 133 4.64 -5.22 1.34
N ASP A 134 5.69 -5.66 0.63
CA ASP A 134 6.52 -6.77 1.01
C ASP A 134 7.73 -6.31 1.81
N ILE A 135 7.93 -6.89 2.99
CA ILE A 135 9.17 -6.78 3.76
C ILE A 135 9.93 -8.10 3.60
N ILE A 136 11.17 -8.02 3.14
CA ILE A 136 12.03 -9.16 2.89
C ILE A 136 13.25 -9.07 3.81
N ILE A 137 13.34 -9.99 4.77
CA ILE A 137 14.51 -10.17 5.64
C ILE A 137 15.39 -11.25 5.04
N TYR A 138 16.71 -11.06 5.08
CA TYR A 138 17.66 -12.03 4.59
C TYR A 138 18.95 -12.07 5.41
N SER A 139 19.55 -13.27 5.51
CA SER A 139 20.82 -13.47 6.21
C SER A 139 21.60 -14.69 5.68
N GLU A 140 22.87 -14.79 6.05
CA GLU A 140 23.72 -15.96 5.75
C GLU A 140 23.73 -17.01 6.87
N THR A 141 23.39 -16.62 8.10
CA THR A 141 23.34 -17.51 9.27
C THR A 141 21.96 -17.53 9.90
N TRP A 142 21.58 -18.67 10.47
CA TRP A 142 20.27 -18.82 11.13
C TRP A 142 20.17 -17.95 12.40
N GLY A 143 21.26 -17.83 13.15
CA GLY A 143 21.30 -17.01 14.38
C GLY A 143 20.98 -15.55 14.10
N ASP A 144 21.65 -14.96 13.10
CA ASP A 144 21.37 -13.58 12.67
C ASP A 144 19.93 -13.45 12.16
N HIS A 145 19.44 -14.45 11.42
CA HIS A 145 18.08 -14.43 10.86
C HIS A 145 17.01 -14.29 11.93
N VAL A 146 17.11 -15.12 12.97
CA VAL A 146 16.16 -15.10 14.10
C VAL A 146 16.25 -13.78 14.84
N GLN A 147 17.46 -13.26 15.05
CA GLN A 147 17.64 -11.95 15.68
C GLN A 147 17.03 -10.81 14.85
N TYR A 148 17.16 -10.84 13.53
CA TYR A 148 16.58 -9.83 12.64
C TYR A 148 15.05 -9.87 12.65
N ILE A 149 14.45 -11.06 12.65
CA ILE A 149 13.01 -11.23 12.78
C ILE A 149 12.54 -10.68 14.14
N ASP A 150 13.21 -11.05 15.24
CA ASP A 150 12.85 -10.59 16.58
C ASP A 150 12.95 -9.07 16.74
N ARG A 151 14.02 -8.46 16.20
CA ARG A 151 14.18 -7.00 16.12
C ARG A 151 13.07 -6.32 15.32
N LEU A 152 12.58 -6.96 14.25
CA LEU A 152 11.50 -6.39 13.44
C LEU A 152 10.15 -6.47 14.17
N LEU A 153 9.86 -7.60 14.82
CA LEU A 153 8.58 -7.85 15.49
C LEU A 153 8.46 -7.15 16.85
N SER A 154 9.58 -6.76 17.46
CA SER A 154 9.61 -6.04 18.74
C SER A 154 9.39 -4.52 18.62
N LYS A 155 9.14 -4.01 17.41
CA LYS A 155 8.72 -2.62 17.16
C LYS A 155 7.21 -2.43 17.35
#